data_AF-A0A959M414-F1
#
_entry.id   AF-A0A959M414-F1
#
_cell.length_a   1.000
_cell.length_b   1.000
_cell.length_c   1.000
_cell.angle_alpha   90.00
_cell.angle_beta   90.00
_cell.angle_gamma   90.00
#
_symmetry.space_group_name_H-M   'P 1'
#
loop_
_entity.id
_entity.type
_entity.pdbx_description
1 polymer ?
#
loop_
_entity_poly.entity_id
_entity_poly.type
_entity_poly.pdbx_seq_one_letter_code
_entity_poly.pdbx_strand_id
1 'polypeptide(L)'
;MTLIGNLILGIATLIFFVLFDIIYIKPMPRGDAVVGYTWSLILGVAVFSICLIIVALLIGSQGGYALLGSPGTVLILLSVILILLGNGFFTLMAGEKGYDLPPLIRQLFRYIPAILPPLLIIAAACLLHADQKVLPAIAYKLPIWVGLGSGLAALALIMVNNAQNANAQMQSAREYKDKIYQDHLNQIDSTDVSKDLVFLFVFTDANHNSVVRERALAKIKTRPDWEAEVISRLQNDWAPEAFTFLASNDVSDKTLFPEAVRQGVLIQARLIRESIGNCRNSYDLYSDRFTWEVDRVLRTVDKFQEMGVDYRPAVQELLRALDEPSDFEKPKFKCSILLEKWLKAN
;
A
#
# COMPACT_ATOMS: atom_id res chain seq x y z
N MET A 1 43.88 25.69 3.50
CA MET A 1 42.71 24.79 3.70
C MET A 1 41.97 25.06 5.01
N THR A 2 42.68 25.30 6.12
CA THR A 2 42.10 25.65 7.44
C THR A 2 41.15 26.86 7.41
N LEU A 3 41.52 27.95 6.74
CA LEU A 3 40.66 29.14 6.61
C LEU A 3 39.30 28.81 5.96
N ILE A 4 39.32 28.03 4.87
CA ILE A 4 38.10 27.60 4.16
C ILE A 4 37.27 26.68 5.06
N GLY A 5 37.90 25.73 5.75
CA GLY A 5 37.20 24.85 6.69
C GLY A 5 36.54 25.62 7.83
N ASN A 6 37.20 26.64 8.39
CA ASN A 6 36.64 27.51 9.42
C ASN A 6 35.45 28.33 8.90
N LEU A 7 35.53 28.85 7.66
CA LEU A 7 34.42 29.55 7.02
C LEU A 7 33.19 28.63 6.90
N ILE A 8 33.39 27.40 6.41
CA ILE A 8 32.31 26.42 6.24
C ILE A 8 31.72 25.98 7.58
N LEU A 9 32.54 25.81 8.63
CA LEU A 9 32.06 25.56 10.00
C LEU A 9 31.25 26.73 10.56
N GLY A 10 31.65 27.96 10.26
CA GLY A 10 30.87 29.15 10.61
C GLY A 10 29.48 29.14 9.95
N ILE A 11 29.42 28.80 8.65
CA ILE A 11 28.15 28.64 7.92
C ILE A 11 27.31 27.50 8.53
N ALA A 12 27.90 26.34 8.80
CA ALA A 12 27.21 25.22 9.44
C ALA A 12 26.63 25.60 10.81
N THR A 13 27.38 26.38 11.59
CA THR A 13 26.94 26.90 12.89
C THR A 13 25.72 27.81 12.75
N LEU A 14 25.74 28.73 11.79
CA LEU A 14 24.60 29.62 11.51
C LEU A 14 23.36 28.83 11.10
N ILE A 15 23.51 27.86 10.19
CA ILE A 15 22.41 26.99 9.76
C ILE A 15 21.86 26.18 10.94
N PHE A 16 22.73 25.65 11.81
CA PHE A 16 22.30 24.94 13.01
C PHE A 16 21.44 25.82 13.92
N PHE A 17 21.82 27.08 14.17
CA PHE A 17 21.00 27.97 14.98
C PHE A 17 19.65 28.30 14.34
N VAL A 18 19.60 28.44 13.01
CA VAL A 18 18.34 28.58 12.27
C VAL A 18 17.46 27.34 12.44
N LEU A 19 18.02 26.14 12.27
CA LEU A 19 17.31 24.88 12.49
C LEU A 19 16.84 24.74 13.94
N PHE A 20 17.68 25.11 14.90
CA PHE A 20 17.36 25.07 16.33
C PHE A 20 16.17 25.99 16.65
N ASP A 21 16.17 27.22 16.12
CA ASP A 21 15.05 28.16 16.26
C ASP A 21 13.75 27.59 15.66
N ILE A 22 13.81 27.03 14.45
CA ILE A 22 12.64 26.47 13.75
C ILE A 22 12.07 25.24 14.48
N ILE A 23 12.93 24.36 15.03
CA ILE A 23 12.52 23.10 15.66
C ILE A 23 12.07 23.29 17.10
N TYR A 24 12.80 24.10 17.89
CA TYR A 24 12.65 24.13 19.34
C TYR A 24 12.01 25.41 19.89
N ILE A 25 12.11 26.55 19.19
CA ILE A 25 11.62 27.83 19.68
C ILE A 25 10.27 28.17 19.04
N LYS A 26 10.14 27.97 17.73
CA LYS A 26 8.93 28.33 17.00
C LYS A 26 7.84 27.25 17.15
N PRO A 27 6.57 27.64 17.38
CA PRO A 27 5.47 26.70 17.38
C PRO A 27 5.29 26.10 15.99
N MET A 28 4.97 24.80 15.93
CA MET A 28 4.73 24.12 14.67
C MET A 28 3.52 24.76 13.96
N PRO A 29 3.66 25.16 12.68
CA PRO A 29 2.54 25.72 11.92
C PRO A 29 1.45 24.66 11.71
N ARG A 30 0.23 25.11 11.40
CA ARG A 30 -0.93 24.25 11.12
C ARG A 30 -1.45 24.48 9.70
N GLY A 31 -2.18 23.50 9.16
CA GLY A 31 -2.75 23.57 7.80
C GLY A 31 -1.68 23.54 6.72
N ASP A 32 -1.90 24.26 5.62
CA ASP A 32 -1.05 24.22 4.43
C ASP A 32 0.39 24.70 4.69
N ALA A 33 0.61 25.53 5.72
CA ALA A 33 1.93 26.00 6.12
C ALA A 33 2.87 24.89 6.65
N VAL A 34 2.33 23.72 7.02
CA VAL A 34 3.11 22.55 7.44
C VAL A 34 4.04 22.06 6.33
N VAL A 35 3.60 22.13 5.07
CA VAL A 35 4.39 21.64 3.94
C VAL A 35 5.64 22.49 3.75
N GLY A 36 5.49 23.82 3.73
CA GLY A 36 6.63 24.75 3.62
C GLY A 36 7.58 24.65 4.80
N TYR A 37 7.06 24.48 6.02
CA TYR A 37 7.86 24.22 7.21
C TYR A 37 8.69 22.94 7.08
N THR A 38 8.08 21.85 6.61
CA THR A 38 8.75 20.56 6.42
C THR A 38 9.87 20.65 5.39
N TRP A 39 9.61 21.31 4.24
CA TRP A 39 10.65 21.56 3.23
C TRP A 39 11.80 22.41 3.74
N SER A 40 11.51 23.44 4.54
CA SER A 40 12.54 24.29 5.14
C SER A 40 13.45 23.48 6.07
N LEU A 41 12.90 22.57 6.86
CA LEU A 41 13.68 21.65 7.70
C LEU A 41 14.54 20.71 6.88
N ILE A 42 13.97 20.06 5.85
CA ILE A 42 14.69 19.14 4.96
C ILE A 42 15.88 19.85 4.30
N LEU A 43 15.64 21.03 3.72
CA LEU A 43 16.68 21.81 3.05
C LEU A 43 17.74 22.29 4.03
N GLY A 44 17.35 22.80 5.20
CA GLY A 44 18.30 23.25 6.22
C GLY A 44 19.20 22.10 6.71
N VAL A 45 18.63 20.93 6.99
CA VAL A 45 19.39 19.73 7.37
C VAL A 45 20.31 19.28 6.24
N ALA A 46 19.85 19.31 4.98
CA ALA A 46 20.67 18.93 3.83
C ALA A 46 21.87 19.86 3.64
N VAL A 47 21.68 21.18 3.71
CA VAL A 47 22.79 22.15 3.59
C VAL A 47 23.76 22.01 4.76
N PHE A 48 23.26 21.87 5.99
CA PHE A 48 24.08 21.60 7.17
C PHE A 48 24.95 20.34 7.00
N SER A 49 24.35 19.26 6.49
CA SER A 49 25.03 18.00 6.19
C SER A 49 26.15 18.17 5.18
N ILE A 50 25.88 18.88 4.09
CA ILE A 50 26.86 19.16 3.03
C ILE A 50 28.04 19.93 3.61
N CYS A 51 27.80 20.95 4.44
CA CYS A 51 28.88 21.69 5.11
C CYS A 51 29.77 20.77 5.96
N LEU A 52 29.18 19.89 6.78
CA LEU A 52 29.95 18.97 7.62
C LEU A 52 30.74 17.94 6.79
N ILE A 53 30.17 17.43 5.70
CA ILE A 53 30.87 16.52 4.78
C ILE A 53 32.07 17.21 4.15
N ILE A 54 31.92 18.45 3.68
CA ILE A 54 33.04 19.20 3.09
C ILE A 54 34.13 19.44 4.13
N VAL A 55 33.77 19.83 5.36
CA VAL A 55 34.74 20.02 6.45
C VAL A 55 35.46 18.70 6.77
N ALA A 56 34.75 17.59 6.84
CA ALA A 56 35.36 16.27 7.02
C ALA A 56 36.37 15.95 5.91
N LEU A 57 36.04 16.21 4.63
CA LEU A 57 36.99 16.01 3.54
C LEU A 57 38.24 16.90 3.68
N LEU A 58 38.06 18.16 4.10
CA LEU A 58 39.17 19.10 4.34
C LEU A 58 40.07 18.67 5.50
N ILE A 59 39.51 18.15 6.59
CA ILE A 59 40.27 17.58 7.71
C ILE A 59 41.11 16.39 7.22
N GLY A 60 40.51 15.50 6.41
CA GLY A 60 41.18 14.34 5.83
C GLY A 60 42.35 14.73 4.92
N SER A 61 42.16 15.72 4.05
CA SER A 61 43.22 16.21 3.16
C SER A 61 44.43 16.80 3.88
N GLN A 62 44.25 17.25 5.13
CA GLN A 62 45.31 17.80 5.98
C GLN A 62 45.93 16.75 6.92
N GLY A 63 45.50 15.49 6.84
CA GLY A 63 45.98 14.43 7.72
C GLY A 63 45.46 14.52 9.15
N GLY A 64 44.46 15.35 9.45
CA GLY A 64 43.90 15.51 10.80
C GLY A 64 43.34 14.22 11.41
N TYR A 65 43.03 13.22 10.56
CA TYR A 65 42.61 11.89 10.99
C TYR A 65 43.72 11.01 11.54
N ALA A 66 45.00 11.39 11.40
CA ALA A 66 46.12 10.67 11.99
C ALA A 66 45.98 10.56 13.53
N LEU A 67 45.35 11.54 14.17
CA LEU A 67 45.07 11.55 15.62
C LEU A 67 44.10 10.45 16.08
N LEU A 68 43.37 9.83 15.15
CA LEU A 68 42.36 8.82 15.42
C LEU A 68 42.84 7.39 15.13
N GLY A 69 44.02 7.23 14.51
CA GLY A 69 44.52 5.94 14.04
C GLY A 69 43.78 5.41 12.81
N SER A 70 44.20 4.26 12.29
CA SER A 70 43.46 3.54 11.24
C SER A 70 42.39 2.65 11.89
N PRO A 71 41.11 2.66 11.43
CA PRO A 71 40.53 3.29 10.24
C PRO A 71 39.74 4.60 10.55
N GLY A 72 40.40 5.64 11.07
CA GLY A 72 39.78 6.88 11.56
C GLY A 72 38.97 7.66 10.52
N THR A 73 39.39 7.68 9.26
CA THR A 73 38.66 8.36 8.16
C THR A 73 37.28 7.73 7.92
N VAL A 74 37.20 6.40 7.90
CA VAL A 74 35.95 5.65 7.68
C VAL A 74 35.02 5.83 8.87
N LEU A 75 35.55 5.77 10.09
CA LEU A 75 34.77 5.98 11.31
C LEU A 75 34.16 7.38 11.37
N ILE A 76 34.88 8.42 10.93
CA ILE A 76 34.33 9.78 10.91
C ILE A 76 33.25 9.93 9.86
N LEU A 77 33.49 9.48 8.62
CA LEU A 77 32.47 9.57 7.57
C LEU A 77 31.20 8.79 7.96
N LEU A 78 31.37 7.58 8.52
CA LEU A 78 30.26 6.78 9.04
C LEU A 78 29.56 7.49 10.20
N SER A 79 30.31 8.10 11.12
CA SER A 79 29.72 8.85 12.24
C SER A 79 28.88 10.03 11.74
N VAL A 80 29.39 10.82 10.79
CA VAL A 80 28.66 11.95 10.22
C VAL A 80 27.36 11.45 9.57
N ILE A 81 27.41 10.40 8.75
CA ILE A 81 26.21 9.82 8.12
C ILE A 81 25.22 9.31 9.16
N LEU A 82 25.67 8.52 10.13
CA LEU A 82 24.81 7.93 11.17
C LEU A 82 24.18 8.98 12.07
N ILE A 83 24.88 10.08 12.34
CA ILE A 83 24.37 11.20 13.12
C ILE A 83 23.31 11.98 12.33
N LEU A 84 23.52 12.18 11.03
CA LEU A 84 22.53 12.84 10.18
C LEU A 84 21.24 12.03 10.09
N LEU A 85 21.36 10.72 9.86
CA LEU A 85 20.22 9.80 9.85
C LEU A 85 19.55 9.72 11.23
N GLY A 86 20.35 9.64 12.30
CA GLY A 86 19.88 9.60 13.68
C GLY A 86 19.14 10.87 14.09
N ASN A 87 19.67 12.05 13.80
CA ASN A 87 19.03 13.33 14.13
C ASN A 87 17.72 13.54 13.37
N GLY A 88 17.67 13.20 12.09
CA GLY A 88 16.44 13.23 11.31
C GLY A 88 15.37 12.31 11.93
N PHE A 89 15.78 11.07 12.24
CA PHE A 89 14.90 10.10 12.88
C PHE A 89 14.42 10.56 14.26
N PHE A 90 15.31 10.96 15.17
CA PHE A 90 14.92 11.40 16.51
C PHE A 90 14.00 12.62 16.50
N THR A 91 14.17 13.53 15.54
CA THR A 91 13.29 14.70 15.37
C THR A 91 11.88 14.27 14.96
N LEU A 92 11.75 13.31 14.05
CA LEU A 92 10.45 12.73 13.66
C LEU A 92 9.79 11.98 14.83
N MET A 93 10.59 11.19 15.56
CA MET A 93 10.15 10.38 16.70
C MET A 93 9.68 11.21 17.89
N ALA A 94 10.30 12.36 18.14
CA ALA A 94 9.96 13.22 19.27
C ALA A 94 8.53 13.79 19.18
N GLY A 95 7.95 13.84 17.98
CA GLY A 95 6.58 14.32 17.72
C GLY A 95 5.52 13.22 17.76
N GLU A 96 5.88 11.95 17.59
CA GLU A 96 4.92 10.86 17.47
C GLU A 96 4.67 10.13 18.80
N LYS A 97 3.40 10.01 19.18
CA LYS A 97 2.96 9.20 20.34
C LYS A 97 3.08 7.69 20.11
N GLY A 98 3.52 7.25 18.92
CA GLY A 98 3.47 5.85 18.48
C GLY A 98 4.58 4.94 19.01
N TYR A 99 5.57 5.47 19.74
CA TYR A 99 6.71 4.68 20.19
C TYR A 99 6.68 4.42 21.69
N ASP A 100 6.56 3.14 22.07
CA ASP A 100 6.67 2.63 23.44
C ASP A 100 8.12 2.62 23.94
N LEU A 101 8.81 3.76 23.79
CA LEU A 101 10.10 3.98 24.43
C LEU A 101 9.90 4.29 25.92
N PRO A 102 10.73 3.73 26.81
CA PRO A 102 10.78 4.13 28.20
C PRO A 102 10.87 5.65 28.35
N PRO A 103 10.17 6.28 29.31
CA PRO A 103 10.10 7.74 29.44
C PRO A 103 11.47 8.44 29.46
N LEU A 104 12.46 7.82 30.12
CA LEU A 104 13.83 8.32 30.21
C LEU A 104 14.53 8.37 28.84
N ILE A 105 14.38 7.32 28.03
CA ILE A 105 14.98 7.24 26.69
C ILE A 105 14.32 8.25 25.75
N ARG A 106 12.99 8.38 25.83
CA ARG A 106 12.24 9.38 25.06
C ARG A 106 12.70 10.80 25.40
N GLN A 107 12.89 11.10 26.68
CA GLN A 107 13.38 12.40 27.13
C GLN A 107 14.81 12.67 26.65
N LEU A 108 15.69 11.66 26.69
CA LEU A 108 17.06 11.78 26.18
C LEU A 108 17.07 12.10 24.67
N PHE A 109 16.32 11.33 23.87
CA PHE A 109 16.28 11.49 22.41
C PHE A 109 15.73 12.83 21.95
N ARG A 110 14.84 13.46 22.72
CA ARG A 110 14.35 14.81 22.42
C ARG A 110 15.46 15.86 22.35
N TYR A 111 16.52 15.70 23.13
CA TYR A 111 17.63 16.66 23.21
C TYR A 111 18.84 16.28 22.35
N ILE A 112 18.91 15.05 21.83
CA ILE A 112 20.03 14.62 20.97
C ILE A 112 20.20 15.55 19.75
N PRO A 113 19.15 15.90 18.99
CA PRO A 113 19.30 16.80 17.84
C PRO A 113 19.75 18.23 18.21
N ALA A 114 19.52 18.66 19.45
CA ALA A 114 20.00 19.95 19.96
C ALA A 114 21.47 19.91 20.39
N ILE A 115 21.92 18.79 20.98
CA ILE A 115 23.24 18.68 21.61
C ILE A 115 24.31 18.18 20.62
N LEU A 116 23.94 17.25 19.75
CA LEU A 116 24.89 16.53 18.91
C LEU A 116 25.52 17.39 17.80
N PRO A 117 24.79 18.29 17.09
CA PRO A 117 25.41 19.13 16.07
C PRO A 117 26.46 20.12 16.61
N PRO A 118 26.26 20.83 17.75
CA PRO A 118 27.31 21.63 18.38
C PRO A 118 28.55 20.82 18.75
N LEU A 119 28.36 19.62 19.32
CA LEU A 119 29.48 18.73 19.66
C LEU A 119 30.29 18.34 18.42
N LEU A 120 29.63 18.09 17.29
CA LEU A 120 30.29 17.81 16.01
C LEU A 120 31.04 19.02 15.46
N ILE A 121 30.45 20.22 15.51
CA ILE A 121 31.11 21.46 15.09
C ILE A 121 32.38 21.68 15.90
N ILE A 122 32.33 21.47 17.22
CA ILE A 122 33.48 21.60 18.12
C ILE A 122 34.56 20.55 17.77
N ALA A 123 34.17 19.28 17.60
CA ALA A 123 35.11 18.22 17.23
C ALA A 123 35.78 18.50 15.87
N ALA A 124 35.00 18.94 14.89
CA ALA A 124 35.50 19.30 13.56
C ALA A 124 36.45 20.51 13.63
N ALA A 125 36.14 21.54 14.42
CA ALA A 125 37.01 22.68 14.64
C ALA A 125 38.35 22.26 15.28
N CYS A 126 38.31 21.34 16.26
CA CYS A 126 39.51 20.80 16.89
C CYS A 126 40.37 19.99 15.90
N LEU A 127 39.74 19.10 15.13
CA LEU A 127 40.44 18.26 14.14
C LEU A 127 41.00 19.06 12.96
N LEU A 128 40.37 20.18 12.60
CA LEU A 128 40.85 21.09 11.56
C LEU A 128 42.13 21.84 11.97
N HIS A 129 42.39 21.97 13.29
CA HIS A 129 43.59 22.60 13.85
C HIS A 129 44.52 21.56 14.52
N ALA A 130 44.45 20.29 14.12
CA ALA A 130 45.19 19.17 14.70
C ALA A 130 46.72 19.37 14.79
N ASP A 131 47.30 20.22 13.93
CA ASP A 131 48.73 20.55 13.94
C ASP A 131 49.16 21.33 15.21
N GLN A 132 48.22 21.94 15.93
CA GLN A 132 48.46 22.60 17.21
C GLN A 132 48.42 21.57 18.34
N LYS A 133 49.61 21.15 18.80
CA LYS A 133 49.89 19.99 19.69
C LYS A 133 49.25 19.97 21.10
N VAL A 134 48.15 20.69 21.38
CA VAL A 134 47.61 20.85 22.75
C VAL A 134 46.09 20.63 22.83
N LEU A 135 45.55 19.67 22.09
CA LEU A 135 44.13 19.31 22.18
C LEU A 135 43.93 18.00 22.98
N PRO A 136 43.18 18.04 24.12
CA PRO A 136 42.83 16.84 24.86
C PRO A 136 42.10 15.83 23.96
N ALA A 137 42.50 14.56 24.01
CA ALA A 137 41.91 13.50 23.19
C ALA A 137 40.37 13.40 23.32
N ILE A 138 39.86 13.75 24.50
CA ILE A 138 38.42 13.73 24.80
C ILE A 138 37.62 14.73 23.95
N ALA A 139 38.21 15.87 23.57
CA ALA A 139 37.53 16.96 22.87
C ALA A 139 37.04 16.56 21.46
N TYR A 140 37.75 15.64 20.81
CA TYR A 140 37.38 15.15 19.47
C TYR A 140 36.87 13.71 19.49
N LYS A 141 37.35 12.84 20.40
CA LYS A 141 36.89 11.43 20.45
C LYS A 141 35.49 11.28 21.02
N LEU A 142 35.14 12.02 22.07
CA LEU A 142 33.84 11.87 22.73
C LEU A 142 32.68 12.19 21.76
N PRO A 143 32.68 13.32 21.02
CA PRO A 143 31.61 13.61 20.06
C PRO A 143 31.44 12.54 18.98
N ILE A 144 32.54 11.97 18.48
CA ILE A 144 32.51 10.92 17.45
C ILE A 144 31.84 9.65 18.02
N TRP A 145 32.23 9.22 19.22
CA TRP A 145 31.66 8.02 19.85
C TRP A 145 30.19 8.20 20.24
N VAL A 146 29.83 9.35 20.81
CA VAL A 146 28.41 9.66 21.10
C VAL A 146 27.60 9.67 19.81
N GLY A 147 28.13 10.25 18.74
CA GLY A 147 27.50 10.26 17.44
C GLY A 147 27.31 8.88 16.82
N LEU A 148 28.34 8.04 16.82
CA LEU A 148 28.25 6.65 16.37
C LEU A 148 27.22 5.86 17.18
N GLY A 149 27.29 5.93 18.52
CA GLY A 149 26.39 5.19 19.40
C GLY A 149 24.93 5.61 19.23
N SER A 150 24.67 6.91 19.16
CA SER A 150 23.31 7.44 18.94
C SER A 150 22.75 7.10 17.56
N GLY A 151 23.57 7.18 16.50
CA GLY A 151 23.13 6.81 15.16
C GLY A 151 22.88 5.32 14.98
N LEU A 152 23.71 4.45 15.59
CA LEU A 152 23.44 3.01 15.62
C LEU A 152 22.18 2.68 16.42
N ALA A 153 21.96 3.35 17.56
CA ALA A 153 20.74 3.20 18.34
C ALA A 153 19.50 3.63 17.53
N ALA A 154 19.58 4.74 16.78
CA ALA A 154 18.50 5.18 15.89
C ALA A 154 18.19 4.12 14.81
N LEU A 155 19.22 3.58 14.13
CA LEU A 155 19.02 2.53 13.13
C LEU A 155 18.42 1.26 13.71
N ALA A 156 18.89 0.82 14.88
CA ALA A 156 18.33 -0.35 15.56
C ALA A 156 16.84 -0.15 15.87
N LEU A 157 16.46 1.03 16.35
CA LEU A 157 15.06 1.37 16.62
C LEU A 157 14.21 1.43 15.35
N ILE A 158 14.74 2.01 14.25
CA ILE A 158 14.06 1.98 12.93
C ILE A 158 13.79 0.54 12.51
N MET A 159 14.79 -0.33 12.60
CA MET A 159 14.66 -1.73 12.18
C MET A 159 13.65 -2.48 13.05
N VAL A 160 13.70 -2.32 14.36
CA VAL A 160 12.74 -2.95 15.29
C VAL A 160 11.32 -2.46 15.00
N ASN A 161 11.12 -1.16 14.82
CA ASN A 161 9.81 -0.59 14.51
C ASN A 161 9.28 -1.08 13.16
N ASN A 162 10.12 -1.07 12.12
CA ASN A 162 9.73 -1.57 10.80
C ASN A 162 9.38 -3.06 10.84
N ALA A 163 10.13 -3.86 11.60
CA ALA A 163 9.82 -5.27 11.78
C ALA A 163 8.50 -5.48 12.54
N GLN A 164 8.25 -4.72 13.61
CA GLN A 164 6.99 -4.76 14.35
C GLN A 164 5.80 -4.35 13.50
N ASN A 165 5.91 -3.25 12.76
CA ASN A 165 4.84 -2.77 11.88
C ASN A 165 4.58 -3.73 10.72
N ALA A 166 5.62 -4.29 10.11
CA ALA A 166 5.47 -5.32 9.08
C ALA A 166 4.78 -6.58 9.65
N ASN A 167 5.16 -7.01 10.84
CA ASN A 167 4.52 -8.14 11.51
C ASN A 167 3.05 -7.86 11.85
N ALA A 168 2.74 -6.68 12.38
CA ALA A 168 1.37 -6.27 12.69
C ALA A 168 0.50 -6.18 11.43
N GLN A 169 1.03 -5.67 10.32
CA GLN A 169 0.33 -5.65 9.03
C GLN A 169 0.11 -7.06 8.48
N MET A 170 1.10 -7.95 8.59
CA MET A 170 0.93 -9.35 8.18
C MET A 170 -0.09 -10.09 9.05
N GLN A 171 -0.09 -9.86 10.36
CA GLN A 171 -1.06 -10.44 11.29
C GLN A 171 -2.47 -9.94 11.00
N SER A 172 -2.66 -8.61 10.88
CA SER A 172 -3.98 -8.05 10.55
C SER A 172 -4.50 -8.52 9.19
N ALA A 173 -3.62 -8.68 8.19
CA ALA A 173 -4.00 -9.25 6.91
C ALA A 173 -4.42 -10.72 7.00
N ARG A 174 -3.78 -11.52 7.87
CA ARG A 174 -4.18 -12.92 8.14
C ARG A 174 -5.50 -12.98 8.88
N GLU A 175 -5.64 -12.24 9.97
CA GLU A 175 -6.87 -12.15 10.76
C GLU A 175 -8.05 -11.68 9.91
N TYR A 176 -7.84 -10.69 9.04
CA TYR A 176 -8.87 -10.22 8.11
C TYR A 176 -9.31 -11.32 7.12
N LYS A 177 -8.35 -12.06 6.56
CA LYS A 177 -8.65 -13.20 5.66
C LYS A 177 -9.39 -14.32 6.39
N ASP A 178 -8.95 -14.67 7.59
CA ASP A 178 -9.58 -15.70 8.42
C ASP A 178 -10.99 -15.27 8.82
N LYS A 179 -11.18 -14.00 9.17
CA LYS A 179 -12.50 -13.43 9.47
C LYS A 179 -13.43 -13.51 8.27
N ILE A 180 -13.00 -13.06 7.07
CA ILE A 180 -13.82 -13.18 5.85
C ILE A 180 -14.20 -14.64 5.58
N TYR A 181 -13.23 -15.55 5.72
CA TYR A 181 -13.46 -16.97 5.53
C TYR A 181 -14.53 -17.51 6.50
N GLN A 182 -14.43 -17.18 7.78
CA GLN A 182 -15.44 -17.57 8.78
C GLN A 182 -16.79 -16.90 8.53
N ASP A 183 -16.81 -15.62 8.15
CA ASP A 183 -18.03 -14.88 7.84
C ASP A 183 -18.77 -15.53 6.65
N HIS A 184 -18.05 -15.99 5.61
CA HIS A 184 -18.66 -16.74 4.51
C HIS A 184 -19.25 -18.08 4.97
N LEU A 185 -18.52 -18.84 5.80
CA LEU A 185 -19.03 -20.12 6.33
C LEU A 185 -20.28 -19.91 7.18
N ASN A 186 -20.27 -18.89 8.04
CA ASN A 186 -21.41 -18.53 8.89
C ASN A 186 -22.61 -18.07 8.05
N GLN A 187 -22.38 -17.26 7.02
CA GLN A 187 -23.43 -16.84 6.08
C GLN A 187 -24.05 -18.06 5.42
N ILE A 188 -23.24 -18.95 4.81
CA ILE A 188 -23.71 -20.20 4.23
C ILE A 188 -24.53 -20.99 5.24
N ASP A 189 -24.03 -21.21 6.45
CA ASP A 189 -24.71 -22.00 7.48
C ASP A 189 -26.02 -21.40 7.95
N SER A 190 -26.12 -20.06 8.01
CA SER A 190 -27.31 -19.34 8.43
C SER A 190 -28.38 -19.20 7.34
N THR A 191 -28.04 -19.34 6.05
CA THR A 191 -29.00 -19.17 4.95
C THR A 191 -30.12 -20.22 4.98
N ASP A 192 -31.37 -19.79 4.90
CA ASP A 192 -32.52 -20.67 4.74
C ASP A 192 -32.71 -21.01 3.25
N VAL A 193 -32.38 -22.24 2.85
CA VAL A 193 -32.45 -22.70 1.44
C VAL A 193 -33.87 -22.68 0.85
N SER A 194 -34.91 -22.62 1.69
CA SER A 194 -36.29 -22.53 1.21
C SER A 194 -36.67 -21.14 0.71
N LYS A 195 -35.95 -20.09 1.15
CA LYS A 195 -36.24 -18.69 0.83
C LYS A 195 -35.12 -18.03 0.04
N ASP A 196 -33.88 -18.35 0.40
CA ASP A 196 -32.71 -17.52 0.17
C ASP A 196 -31.62 -18.28 -0.62
N LEU A 197 -32.00 -19.33 -1.35
CA LEU A 197 -31.06 -20.20 -2.08
C LEU A 197 -30.16 -19.43 -3.04
N VAL A 198 -30.69 -18.40 -3.71
CA VAL A 198 -29.94 -17.58 -4.68
C VAL A 198 -28.70 -16.93 -4.05
N PHE A 199 -28.75 -16.55 -2.78
CA PHE A 199 -27.61 -15.95 -2.09
C PHE A 199 -26.46 -16.94 -1.86
N LEU A 200 -26.73 -18.26 -1.93
CA LEU A 200 -25.66 -19.26 -1.88
C LEU A 200 -24.85 -19.33 -3.17
N PHE A 201 -25.40 -18.89 -4.32
CA PHE A 201 -24.73 -18.99 -5.61
C PHE A 201 -23.43 -18.20 -5.67
N VAL A 202 -23.37 -17.04 -5.01
CA VAL A 202 -22.15 -16.22 -4.99
C VAL A 202 -20.96 -16.99 -4.43
N PHE A 203 -21.17 -17.86 -3.43
CA PHE A 203 -20.12 -18.65 -2.79
C PHE A 203 -19.66 -19.86 -3.61
N THR A 204 -20.30 -20.14 -4.74
CA THR A 204 -20.01 -21.33 -5.57
C THR A 204 -19.02 -21.08 -6.71
N ASP A 205 -18.57 -19.83 -6.87
CA ASP A 205 -17.61 -19.43 -7.91
C ASP A 205 -16.23 -20.08 -7.69
N ALA A 206 -15.50 -20.36 -8.79
CA ALA A 206 -14.18 -20.97 -8.75
C ALA A 206 -13.11 -20.12 -8.02
N ASN A 207 -13.36 -18.82 -7.83
CA ASN A 207 -12.46 -17.91 -7.11
C ASN A 207 -12.58 -17.99 -5.58
N HIS A 208 -13.56 -18.73 -5.05
CA HIS A 208 -13.67 -18.96 -3.61
C HIS A 208 -12.75 -20.09 -3.12
N ASN A 209 -12.47 -20.08 -1.82
CA ASN A 209 -11.84 -21.21 -1.15
C ASN A 209 -12.66 -22.50 -1.38
N SER A 210 -12.00 -23.63 -1.66
CA SER A 210 -12.67 -24.89 -1.99
C SER A 210 -13.65 -25.35 -0.91
N VAL A 211 -13.32 -25.15 0.38
CA VAL A 211 -14.20 -25.52 1.50
C VAL A 211 -15.48 -24.68 1.51
N VAL A 212 -15.36 -23.37 1.28
CA VAL A 212 -16.52 -22.46 1.17
C VAL A 212 -17.42 -22.90 0.02
N ARG A 213 -16.81 -23.16 -1.15
CA ARG A 213 -17.53 -23.61 -2.35
C ARG A 213 -18.24 -24.94 -2.13
N GLU A 214 -17.53 -25.94 -1.63
CA GLU A 214 -18.08 -27.28 -1.38
C GLU A 214 -19.20 -27.25 -0.35
N ARG A 215 -19.07 -26.44 0.71
CA ARG A 215 -20.11 -26.27 1.73
C ARG A 215 -21.37 -25.59 1.16
N ALA A 216 -21.20 -24.54 0.36
CA ALA A 216 -22.30 -23.88 -0.34
C ALA A 216 -23.02 -24.84 -1.29
N LEU A 217 -22.27 -25.61 -2.10
CA LEU A 217 -22.81 -26.61 -3.02
C LEU A 217 -23.58 -27.71 -2.29
N ALA A 218 -23.00 -28.26 -1.22
CA ALA A 218 -23.67 -29.27 -0.40
C ALA A 218 -24.99 -28.73 0.15
N LYS A 219 -25.00 -27.48 0.63
CA LYS A 219 -26.20 -26.84 1.16
C LYS A 219 -27.26 -26.58 0.10
N ILE A 220 -26.90 -26.06 -1.07
CA ILE A 220 -27.82 -25.89 -2.22
C ILE A 220 -28.50 -27.22 -2.55
N LYS A 221 -27.72 -28.30 -2.63
CA LYS A 221 -28.21 -29.64 -3.00
C LYS A 221 -29.08 -30.33 -1.94
N THR A 222 -29.22 -29.75 -0.74
CA THR A 222 -30.22 -30.24 0.24
C THR A 222 -31.66 -29.97 -0.21
N ARG A 223 -31.86 -29.03 -1.13
CA ARG A 223 -33.16 -28.72 -1.72
C ARG A 223 -33.33 -29.49 -3.04
N PRO A 224 -34.33 -30.38 -3.19
CA PRO A 224 -34.41 -31.31 -4.32
C PRO A 224 -34.70 -30.64 -5.67
N ASP A 225 -35.34 -29.46 -5.66
CA ASP A 225 -35.70 -28.67 -6.84
C ASP A 225 -34.68 -27.57 -7.18
N TRP A 226 -33.44 -27.66 -6.66
CA TRP A 226 -32.43 -26.60 -6.84
C TRP A 226 -32.11 -26.28 -8.30
N GLU A 227 -32.17 -27.25 -9.22
CA GLU A 227 -31.93 -27.00 -10.65
C GLU A 227 -33.06 -26.16 -11.28
N ALA A 228 -34.31 -26.44 -10.92
CA ALA A 228 -35.45 -25.63 -11.33
C ALA A 228 -35.36 -24.20 -10.77
N GLU A 229 -34.82 -24.06 -9.55
CA GLU A 229 -34.54 -22.75 -8.96
C GLU A 229 -33.47 -21.98 -9.78
N VAL A 230 -32.36 -22.61 -10.16
CA VAL A 230 -31.34 -21.97 -11.04
C VAL A 230 -31.97 -21.53 -12.36
N ILE A 231 -32.77 -22.39 -13.00
CA ILE A 231 -33.50 -22.08 -14.23
C ILE A 231 -34.43 -20.88 -14.04
N SER A 232 -35.19 -20.84 -12.94
CA SER A 232 -36.07 -19.72 -12.61
C SER A 232 -35.30 -18.41 -12.44
N ARG A 233 -34.12 -18.45 -11.79
CA ARG A 233 -33.28 -17.25 -11.60
C ARG A 233 -32.66 -16.73 -12.90
N LEU A 234 -32.33 -17.60 -13.85
CA LEU A 234 -31.95 -17.17 -15.20
C LEU A 234 -33.04 -16.39 -15.96
N GLN A 235 -34.30 -16.47 -15.50
CA GLN A 235 -35.45 -15.84 -16.15
C GLN A 235 -35.93 -14.57 -15.43
N ASN A 236 -35.17 -14.06 -14.46
CA ASN A 236 -35.45 -12.81 -13.77
C ASN A 236 -34.16 -12.08 -13.39
N ASP A 237 -34.28 -11.00 -12.61
CA ASP A 237 -33.18 -10.09 -12.27
C ASP A 237 -32.04 -10.75 -11.46
N TRP A 238 -32.23 -11.99 -11.00
CA TRP A 238 -31.21 -12.82 -10.36
C TRP A 238 -30.37 -13.67 -11.34
N ALA A 239 -30.48 -13.40 -12.65
CA ALA A 239 -29.65 -14.04 -13.66
C ALA A 239 -28.14 -13.95 -13.39
N PRO A 240 -27.57 -12.82 -12.88
CA PRO A 240 -26.13 -12.73 -12.59
C PRO A 240 -25.65 -13.78 -11.57
N GLU A 241 -26.43 -14.05 -10.53
CA GLU A 241 -26.14 -15.05 -9.52
C GLU A 241 -26.22 -16.46 -10.10
N ALA A 242 -27.24 -16.73 -10.93
CA ALA A 242 -27.35 -18.01 -11.63
C ALA A 242 -26.16 -18.25 -12.58
N PHE A 243 -25.69 -17.23 -13.31
CA PHE A 243 -24.47 -17.32 -14.11
C PHE A 243 -23.23 -17.53 -13.26
N THR A 244 -23.15 -16.92 -12.08
CA THR A 244 -22.05 -17.15 -11.12
C THR A 244 -21.97 -18.63 -10.73
N PHE A 245 -23.13 -19.26 -10.46
CA PHE A 245 -23.20 -20.70 -10.21
C PHE A 245 -22.80 -21.52 -11.43
N LEU A 246 -23.44 -21.31 -12.58
CA LEU A 246 -23.27 -22.15 -13.78
C LEU A 246 -21.88 -22.02 -14.41
N ALA A 247 -21.21 -20.87 -14.29
CA ALA A 247 -19.87 -20.67 -14.83
C ALA A 247 -18.84 -21.63 -14.20
N SER A 248 -19.04 -22.02 -12.94
CA SER A 248 -18.06 -22.81 -12.17
C SER A 248 -18.52 -24.21 -11.78
N ASN A 249 -19.80 -24.55 -12.00
CA ASN A 249 -20.38 -25.81 -11.55
C ASN A 249 -21.07 -26.55 -12.72
N ASP A 250 -21.22 -27.86 -12.59
CA ASP A 250 -22.04 -28.69 -13.49
C ASP A 250 -23.44 -28.91 -12.90
N VAL A 251 -24.39 -29.18 -13.80
CA VAL A 251 -25.77 -29.57 -13.50
C VAL A 251 -25.99 -31.03 -13.89
N SER A 252 -26.97 -31.67 -13.27
CA SER A 252 -27.25 -33.10 -13.45
C SER A 252 -27.85 -33.36 -14.82
N ASP A 253 -28.83 -32.54 -15.24
CA ASP A 253 -29.43 -32.62 -16.57
C ASP A 253 -29.21 -31.32 -17.35
N LYS A 254 -28.21 -31.32 -18.22
CA LYS A 254 -27.87 -30.15 -19.06
C LYS A 254 -28.97 -29.80 -20.07
N THR A 255 -29.87 -30.72 -20.40
CA THR A 255 -30.88 -30.52 -21.45
C THR A 255 -31.99 -29.56 -21.03
N LEU A 256 -32.13 -29.31 -19.72
CA LEU A 256 -33.16 -28.41 -19.15
C LEU A 256 -32.82 -26.93 -19.24
N PHE A 257 -31.54 -26.61 -19.40
CA PHE A 257 -31.00 -25.26 -19.28
C PHE A 257 -30.88 -24.42 -20.56
N PRO A 258 -30.81 -24.97 -21.80
CA PRO A 258 -30.32 -24.19 -22.93
C PRO A 258 -31.10 -22.90 -23.20
N GLU A 259 -32.44 -22.99 -23.20
CA GLU A 259 -33.30 -21.83 -23.42
C GLU A 259 -33.28 -20.86 -22.23
N ALA A 260 -33.23 -21.37 -21.00
CA ALA A 260 -33.12 -20.52 -19.81
C ALA A 260 -31.81 -19.72 -19.80
N VAL A 261 -30.70 -20.35 -20.19
CA VAL A 261 -29.40 -19.68 -20.35
C VAL A 261 -29.52 -18.56 -21.38
N ARG A 262 -30.16 -18.82 -22.53
CA ARG A 262 -30.34 -17.81 -23.59
C ARG A 262 -31.13 -16.61 -23.08
N GLN A 263 -32.21 -16.85 -22.32
CA GLN A 263 -32.99 -15.79 -21.67
C GLN A 263 -32.16 -15.02 -20.65
N GLY A 264 -31.37 -15.72 -19.83
CA GLY A 264 -30.46 -15.10 -18.87
C GLY A 264 -29.48 -14.13 -19.53
N VAL A 265 -28.94 -14.47 -20.70
CA VAL A 265 -28.03 -13.58 -21.45
C VAL A 265 -28.74 -12.27 -21.81
N LEU A 266 -29.99 -12.35 -22.25
CA LEU A 266 -30.81 -11.18 -22.59
C LEU A 266 -31.14 -10.33 -21.35
N ILE A 267 -31.40 -10.97 -20.21
CA ILE A 267 -31.61 -10.27 -18.95
C ILE A 267 -30.32 -9.58 -18.49
N GLN A 268 -29.17 -10.25 -18.59
CA GLN A 268 -27.88 -9.63 -18.28
C GLN A 268 -27.62 -8.41 -19.17
N ALA A 269 -27.97 -8.49 -20.45
CA ALA A 269 -27.89 -7.35 -21.37
C ALA A 269 -28.78 -6.19 -20.91
N ARG A 270 -30.03 -6.45 -20.52
CA ARG A 270 -30.95 -5.44 -19.94
C ARG A 270 -30.36 -4.80 -18.67
N LEU A 271 -29.88 -5.61 -17.72
CA LEU A 271 -29.30 -5.12 -16.46
C LEU A 271 -28.06 -4.25 -16.67
N ILE A 272 -27.22 -4.57 -17.66
CA ILE A 272 -26.07 -3.74 -18.03
C ILE A 272 -26.54 -2.38 -18.55
N ARG A 273 -27.54 -2.34 -19.43
CA ARG A 273 -28.12 -1.06 -19.92
C ARG A 273 -28.63 -0.21 -18.77
N GLU A 274 -29.43 -0.81 -17.90
CA GLU A 274 -29.95 -0.13 -16.72
C GLU A 274 -28.84 0.39 -15.81
N SER A 275 -27.77 -0.38 -15.62
CA SER A 275 -26.61 0.07 -14.84
C SER A 275 -25.89 1.25 -15.47
N ILE A 276 -25.78 1.32 -16.81
CA ILE A 276 -25.12 2.42 -17.53
C ILE A 276 -26.00 3.67 -17.55
N GLY A 277 -27.30 3.50 -17.83
CA GLY A 277 -28.27 4.59 -17.89
C GLY A 277 -28.55 5.24 -16.53
N ASN A 278 -28.38 4.49 -15.42
CA ASN A 278 -28.59 5.00 -14.06
C ASN A 278 -27.30 5.45 -13.34
N CYS A 279 -26.18 5.59 -14.05
CA CYS A 279 -24.95 6.13 -13.45
C CYS A 279 -25.18 7.53 -12.90
N ARG A 280 -24.59 7.82 -11.74
CA ARG A 280 -24.74 9.11 -11.02
C ARG A 280 -23.47 9.96 -11.08
N ASN A 281 -22.34 9.34 -11.38
CA ASN A 281 -21.06 10.02 -11.49
C ASN A 281 -20.12 9.26 -12.46
N SER A 282 -19.05 9.91 -12.89
CA SER A 282 -18.07 9.34 -13.82
C SER A 282 -17.28 8.15 -13.25
N TYR A 283 -17.18 7.99 -11.93
CA TYR A 283 -16.50 6.86 -11.31
C TYR A 283 -17.33 5.56 -11.32
N ASP A 284 -18.63 5.64 -11.58
CA ASP A 284 -19.50 4.46 -11.74
C ASP A 284 -19.14 3.68 -13.01
N LEU A 285 -18.50 4.34 -13.98
CA LEU A 285 -18.07 3.79 -15.26
C LEU A 285 -16.56 3.72 -15.35
N TYR A 286 -16.00 2.51 -15.26
CA TYR A 286 -14.57 2.26 -15.42
C TYR A 286 -14.36 1.06 -16.36
N SER A 287 -13.15 0.96 -16.94
CA SER A 287 -12.89 0.01 -18.04
C SER A 287 -13.16 -1.46 -17.70
N ASP A 288 -13.01 -1.86 -16.44
CA ASP A 288 -13.24 -3.24 -15.97
C ASP A 288 -14.70 -3.50 -15.54
N ARG A 289 -15.56 -2.49 -15.60
CA ARG A 289 -16.99 -2.63 -15.26
C ARG A 289 -17.63 -3.70 -16.16
N PHE A 290 -18.45 -4.55 -15.57
CA PHE A 290 -19.14 -5.70 -16.20
C PHE A 290 -18.26 -6.87 -16.64
N THR A 291 -16.95 -6.84 -16.39
CA THR A 291 -16.04 -7.92 -16.85
C THR A 291 -16.37 -9.26 -16.23
N TRP A 292 -16.70 -9.29 -14.93
CA TRP A 292 -17.03 -10.52 -14.21
C TRP A 292 -18.33 -11.14 -14.68
N GLU A 293 -19.35 -10.31 -14.90
CA GLU A 293 -20.67 -10.68 -15.38
C GLU A 293 -20.58 -11.27 -16.79
N VAL A 294 -19.85 -10.59 -17.69
CA VAL A 294 -19.63 -11.05 -19.07
C VAL A 294 -18.82 -12.34 -19.11
N ASP A 295 -17.74 -12.46 -18.34
CA ASP A 295 -16.93 -13.70 -18.27
C ASP A 295 -17.78 -14.90 -17.86
N ARG A 296 -18.58 -14.76 -16.80
CA ARG A 296 -19.46 -15.82 -16.30
C ARG A 296 -20.55 -16.20 -17.30
N VAL A 297 -21.11 -15.23 -18.01
CA VAL A 297 -22.05 -15.49 -19.11
C VAL A 297 -21.39 -16.33 -20.20
N LEU A 298 -20.23 -15.89 -20.71
CA LEU A 298 -19.56 -16.58 -21.83
C LEU A 298 -19.13 -18.00 -21.44
N ARG A 299 -18.54 -18.18 -20.26
CA ARG A 299 -18.21 -19.52 -19.73
C ARG A 299 -19.43 -20.42 -19.60
N THR A 300 -20.58 -19.86 -19.24
CA THR A 300 -21.83 -20.62 -19.17
C THR A 300 -22.32 -20.98 -20.56
N VAL A 301 -22.38 -20.02 -21.49
CA VAL A 301 -22.80 -20.26 -22.88
C VAL A 301 -21.94 -21.34 -23.54
N ASP A 302 -20.62 -21.29 -23.39
CA ASP A 302 -19.70 -22.30 -23.93
C ASP A 302 -20.04 -23.72 -23.43
N LYS A 303 -20.46 -23.87 -22.16
CA LYS A 303 -20.85 -25.17 -21.60
C LYS A 303 -22.13 -25.75 -22.20
N PHE A 304 -23.01 -24.92 -22.76
CA PHE A 304 -24.32 -25.33 -23.28
C PHE A 304 -24.43 -25.20 -24.81
N GLN A 305 -23.39 -24.73 -25.50
CA GLN A 305 -23.43 -24.43 -26.94
C GLN A 305 -23.84 -25.61 -27.82
N GLU A 306 -23.48 -26.84 -27.45
CA GLU A 306 -23.79 -28.06 -28.22
C GLU A 306 -25.22 -28.59 -27.99
N MET A 307 -26.05 -27.88 -27.21
CA MET A 307 -27.39 -28.33 -26.81
C MET A 307 -28.51 -27.82 -27.73
N GLY A 308 -28.18 -27.41 -28.95
CA GLY A 308 -29.15 -27.08 -30.00
C GLY A 308 -29.79 -25.68 -29.93
N VAL A 309 -29.30 -24.81 -29.04
CA VAL A 309 -29.73 -23.39 -28.96
C VAL A 309 -28.65 -22.48 -29.52
N ASP A 310 -29.02 -21.60 -30.45
CA ASP A 310 -28.13 -20.55 -30.96
C ASP A 310 -28.06 -19.37 -29.97
N TYR A 311 -26.93 -19.24 -29.28
CA TYR A 311 -26.67 -18.14 -28.35
C TYR A 311 -26.15 -16.87 -29.03
N ARG A 312 -25.72 -16.94 -30.29
CA ARG A 312 -25.08 -15.82 -30.99
C ARG A 312 -25.95 -14.55 -31.00
N PRO A 313 -27.28 -14.60 -31.25
CA PRO A 313 -28.12 -13.42 -31.17
C PRO A 313 -28.16 -12.79 -29.77
N ALA A 314 -28.18 -13.61 -28.71
CA ALA A 314 -28.24 -13.13 -27.33
C ALA A 314 -26.90 -12.52 -26.89
N VAL A 315 -25.76 -13.12 -27.25
CA VAL A 315 -24.43 -12.56 -26.98
C VAL A 315 -24.20 -11.27 -27.78
N GLN A 316 -24.72 -11.19 -29.01
CA GLN A 316 -24.70 -9.95 -29.79
C GLN A 316 -25.49 -8.82 -29.12
N GLU A 317 -26.61 -9.17 -28.49
CA GLU A 317 -27.42 -8.23 -27.71
C GLU A 317 -26.71 -7.77 -26.44
N LEU A 318 -26.00 -8.67 -25.76
CA LEU A 318 -25.13 -8.36 -24.63
C LEU A 318 -23.99 -7.40 -25.02
N LEU A 319 -23.39 -7.57 -26.20
CA LEU A 319 -22.39 -6.63 -26.73
C LEU A 319 -23.01 -5.25 -26.97
N ARG A 320 -24.19 -5.17 -27.59
CA ARG A 320 -24.90 -3.90 -27.83
C ARG A 320 -25.31 -3.19 -26.55
N ALA A 321 -25.54 -3.91 -25.45
CA ALA A 321 -25.87 -3.30 -24.16
C ALA A 321 -24.75 -2.38 -23.64
N LEU A 322 -23.49 -2.62 -24.01
CA LEU A 322 -22.36 -1.76 -23.64
C LEU A 322 -22.41 -0.38 -24.33
N ASP A 323 -23.18 -0.27 -25.42
CA ASP A 323 -23.35 0.98 -26.17
C ASP A 323 -24.48 1.87 -25.61
N GLU A 324 -25.15 1.47 -24.52
CA GLU A 324 -26.22 2.25 -23.89
C GLU A 324 -25.80 3.71 -23.61
N PRO A 325 -26.64 4.71 -23.94
CA PRO A 325 -26.35 6.11 -23.64
C PRO A 325 -26.11 6.36 -22.14
N SER A 326 -25.24 7.32 -21.84
CA SER A 326 -24.98 7.79 -20.47
C SER A 326 -24.65 9.28 -20.49
N ASP A 327 -25.00 10.00 -19.42
CA ASP A 327 -24.64 11.41 -19.23
C ASP A 327 -23.15 11.60 -18.94
N PHE A 328 -22.42 10.51 -18.66
CA PHE A 328 -20.99 10.51 -18.36
C PHE A 328 -20.17 9.90 -19.49
N GLU A 329 -18.92 10.32 -19.60
CA GLU A 329 -17.98 9.75 -20.56
C GLU A 329 -17.76 8.27 -20.28
N LYS A 330 -18.06 7.42 -21.27
CA LYS A 330 -17.89 5.97 -21.16
C LYS A 330 -16.45 5.58 -21.54
N PRO A 331 -15.72 4.85 -20.69
CA PRO A 331 -14.49 4.23 -21.13
C PRO A 331 -14.81 3.10 -22.13
N LYS A 332 -13.82 2.69 -22.90
CA LYS A 332 -13.92 1.41 -23.62
C LYS A 332 -13.91 0.26 -22.61
N PHE A 333 -15.04 -0.42 -22.44
CA PHE A 333 -15.13 -1.57 -21.54
C PHE A 333 -14.28 -2.73 -22.07
N LYS A 334 -13.43 -3.32 -21.22
CA LYS A 334 -12.55 -4.42 -21.61
C LYS A 334 -13.33 -5.67 -22.00
N CYS A 335 -14.50 -5.87 -21.41
CA CYS A 335 -15.38 -7.00 -21.69
C CYS A 335 -15.93 -6.99 -23.12
N SER A 336 -15.94 -5.86 -23.84
CA SER A 336 -16.33 -5.81 -25.26
C SER A 336 -15.42 -6.69 -26.13
N ILE A 337 -14.12 -6.74 -25.79
CA ILE A 337 -13.14 -7.57 -26.49
C ILE A 337 -13.44 -9.05 -26.33
N LEU A 338 -13.89 -9.47 -25.13
CA LEU A 338 -14.27 -10.86 -24.86
C LEU A 338 -15.48 -11.27 -25.70
N LEU A 339 -16.52 -10.42 -25.72
CA LEU A 339 -17.74 -10.63 -26.51
C LEU A 339 -17.44 -10.66 -28.01
N GLU A 340 -16.68 -9.69 -28.53
CA GLU A 340 -16.29 -9.64 -29.95
C GLU A 340 -15.46 -10.87 -30.35
N LYS A 341 -14.54 -11.31 -29.49
CA LYS A 341 -13.74 -12.51 -29.74
C LYS A 341 -14.62 -13.75 -29.80
N TRP A 342 -15.54 -13.89 -28.85
CA TRP A 342 -16.49 -15.00 -28.82
C TRP A 342 -17.38 -15.02 -30.07
N LEU A 343 -17.95 -13.87 -30.45
CA LEU A 343 -18.79 -13.71 -31.65
C LEU A 343 -18.03 -13.90 -32.98
N LYS A 344 -16.69 -13.86 -32.98
CA LYS A 344 -15.91 -14.18 -34.18
C LYS A 344 -15.61 -15.68 -34.29
N ALA A 345 -15.59 -16.38 -33.16
CA ALA A 345 -15.25 -17.80 -33.09
C ALA A 345 -16.47 -18.72 -33.31
N ASN A 346 -17.67 -18.24 -32.99
CA ASN A 346 -18.93 -19.00 -33.01
C ASN A 346 -19.97 -18.34 -33.91
#